data_AF-A0A0E3NM01-F1
#
_entry.id   AF-A0A0E3NM01-F1
#
_cell.length_a   1.000
_cell.length_b   1.000
_cell.length_c   1.000
_cell.angle_alpha   90.00
_cell.angle_beta   90.00
_cell.angle_gamma   90.00
#
_symmetry.space_group_name_H-M   'P 1'
#
loop_
_entity.id
_entity.type
_entity.pdbx_description
1 polymer ?
#
loop_
_entity_poly.entity_id
_entity_poly.type
_entity_poly.pdbx_seq_one_letter_code
_entity_poly.pdbx_strand_id
1 'polypeptide(L)'
;MKYRRKALTNPLVVDFLKTKIHNISETFDVEVLNIECDKDHFHLLFSAKPSLDIPKYIKSTMMIHTRVEEISLYQLHMKKTSQPSILITICIKQ
;
A
#
# COMPACT_ATOMS: atom_id res chain seq x y z
N MET A 1 -8.97 -12.54 -13.91
CA MET A 1 -8.18 -11.31 -13.70
C MET A 1 -8.61 -10.25 -14.72
N LYS A 2 -9.64 -9.46 -14.42
CA LYS A 2 -9.94 -8.21 -15.13
C LYS A 2 -9.64 -7.08 -14.13
N TYR A 3 -9.40 -5.86 -14.60
CA TYR A 3 -9.19 -4.63 -13.79
C TYR A 3 -7.76 -4.42 -13.26
N ARG A 4 -6.89 -3.85 -14.12
CA ARG A 4 -5.55 -3.34 -13.78
C ARG A 4 -5.32 -2.02 -14.54
N ARG A 5 -5.68 -0.88 -13.94
CA ARG A 5 -5.49 0.45 -14.55
C ARG A 5 -4.03 0.86 -14.38
N LYS A 6 -3.38 1.35 -15.44
CA LYS A 6 -2.00 1.85 -15.41
C LYS A 6 -1.92 3.25 -14.76
N ALA A 7 -2.45 3.41 -13.56
CA ALA A 7 -2.58 4.70 -12.87
C ALA A 7 -1.27 5.18 -12.22
N LEU A 8 -0.33 4.27 -11.96
CA LEU A 8 0.97 4.57 -11.35
C LEU A 8 2.05 4.79 -12.42
N THR A 9 1.71 5.53 -13.48
CA THR A 9 2.62 5.83 -14.59
C THR A 9 3.31 7.19 -14.47
N ASN A 10 2.72 8.11 -13.69
CA ASN A 10 3.31 9.42 -13.42
C ASN A 10 4.24 9.34 -12.19
N PRO A 11 5.55 9.62 -12.34
CA PRO A 11 6.50 9.60 -11.23
C PRO A 11 6.09 10.50 -10.05
N LEU A 12 5.51 11.67 -10.30
CA LEU A 12 5.05 12.58 -9.24
C LEU A 12 3.92 11.97 -8.41
N VAL A 13 3.05 11.17 -9.03
CA VAL A 13 1.97 10.45 -8.33
C VAL A 13 2.56 9.33 -7.49
N VAL A 14 3.59 8.63 -7.99
CA VAL A 14 4.30 7.57 -7.25
C VAL A 14 5.06 8.15 -6.05
N ASP A 15 5.73 9.27 -6.20
CA ASP A 15 6.48 9.91 -5.11
C ASP A 15 5.53 10.47 -4.03
N PHE A 16 4.43 11.09 -4.45
CA PHE A 16 3.38 11.53 -3.54
C PHE A 16 2.76 10.35 -2.77
N LEU A 17 2.51 9.24 -3.46
CA LEU A 17 2.05 7.99 -2.84
C LEU A 17 3.03 7.53 -1.76
N LYS A 18 4.30 7.31 -2.12
CA LYS A 18 5.31 6.82 -1.19
C LYS A 18 5.41 7.70 0.04
N THR A 19 5.49 9.02 -0.16
CA THR A 19 5.53 10.01 0.93
C THR A 19 4.34 9.86 1.86
N LYS A 20 3.13 9.68 1.31
CA LYS A 20 1.93 9.57 2.13
C LYS A 20 1.85 8.24 2.87
N ILE A 21 2.30 7.13 2.27
CA ILE A 21 2.41 5.84 2.97
C ILE A 21 3.36 5.96 4.16
N HIS A 22 4.51 6.63 4.00
CA HIS A 22 5.43 6.87 5.11
C HIS A 22 4.75 7.64 6.25
N ASN A 23 4.09 8.76 5.95
CA ASN A 23 3.39 9.57 6.95
C ASN A 23 2.29 8.79 7.70
N ILE A 24 1.54 7.93 7.02
CA ILE A 24 0.55 7.07 7.68
C ILE A 24 1.25 6.01 8.53
N SER A 25 2.31 5.40 8.02
CA SER A 25 3.03 4.33 8.73
C SER A 25 3.62 4.83 10.04
N GLU A 26 4.13 6.06 10.07
CA GLU A 26 4.55 6.73 11.31
C GLU A 26 3.40 6.83 12.33
N THR A 27 2.18 7.16 11.87
CA THR A 27 0.99 7.27 12.74
C THR A 27 0.58 5.92 13.35
N PHE A 28 0.88 4.82 12.66
CA PHE A 28 0.55 3.46 13.10
C PHE A 28 1.71 2.73 13.79
N ASP A 29 2.85 3.39 14.00
CA ASP A 29 4.09 2.77 14.54
C ASP A 29 4.51 1.55 13.70
N VAL A 30 4.47 1.73 12.38
CA VAL A 30 4.81 0.74 11.36
C VAL A 30 6.10 1.16 10.67
N GLU A 31 7.07 0.25 10.63
CA GLU A 31 8.33 0.46 9.93
C GLU A 31 8.19 0.00 8.47
N VAL A 32 8.24 0.94 7.54
CA VAL A 32 8.24 0.64 6.10
C VAL A 32 9.62 0.19 5.68
N LEU A 33 9.75 -1.08 5.26
CA LEU A 33 11.01 -1.67 4.83
C LEU A 33 11.25 -1.44 3.33
N ASN A 34 10.20 -1.55 2.51
CA ASN A 34 10.29 -1.33 1.07
C ASN A 34 8.94 -0.96 0.46
N ILE A 35 8.94 -0.10 -0.55
CA ILE A 35 7.77 0.21 -1.39
C ILE A 35 8.17 0.09 -2.86
N GLU A 36 7.70 -0.96 -3.52
CA GLU A 36 7.85 -1.15 -4.97
C GLU A 36 6.56 -0.81 -5.69
N CYS A 37 6.67 -0.09 -6.80
CA CYS A 37 5.54 0.43 -7.52
C CYS A 37 5.60 -0.07 -8.97
N ASP A 38 4.57 -0.77 -9.41
CA ASP A 38 4.34 -1.11 -10.81
C ASP A 38 3.17 -0.27 -11.33
N LYS A 39 2.85 -0.35 -12.62
CA LYS A 39 1.90 0.54 -13.31
C LYS A 39 0.48 0.42 -12.74
N ASP A 40 0.11 -0.75 -12.25
CA ASP A 40 -1.25 -1.14 -11.86
C ASP A 40 -1.37 -1.65 -10.42
N HIS A 41 -0.27 -1.72 -9.68
CA HIS A 41 -0.22 -2.14 -8.28
C HIS A 41 1.06 -1.65 -7.60
N PHE A 42 1.08 -1.71 -6.27
CA PHE A 42 2.32 -1.53 -5.51
C PHE A 42 2.46 -2.63 -4.45
N HIS A 43 3.70 -2.92 -4.11
CA HIS A 43 4.09 -3.79 -3.02
C HIS A 43 4.57 -2.95 -1.85
N LEU A 44 4.03 -3.21 -0.68
CA LEU A 44 4.44 -2.61 0.58
C LEU A 44 4.97 -3.72 1.49
N LEU A 45 6.26 -3.65 1.80
CA LEU A 45 6.89 -4.48 2.81
C LEU A 45 7.07 -3.65 4.07
N PHE A 46 6.53 -4.12 5.19
CA PHE A 46 6.67 -3.44 6.47
C PHE A 46 6.86 -4.41 7.63
N SER A 47 7.44 -3.89 8.70
CA SER A 47 7.55 -4.52 10.00
C SER A 47 6.59 -3.83 10.96
N ALA A 48 5.85 -4.62 11.74
CA ALA A 48 4.88 -4.09 12.69
C ALA A 48 4.79 -4.95 13.93
N LYS A 49 4.32 -4.35 15.02
CA LYS A 49 3.99 -5.06 16.25
C LYS A 49 2.82 -6.04 15.99
N PRO A 50 2.78 -7.21 16.66
CA PRO A 50 1.66 -8.15 16.55
C PRO A 50 0.29 -7.57 16.92
N SER A 51 0.27 -6.46 17.68
CA SER A 51 -0.93 -5.73 18.08
C SER A 51 -1.49 -4.79 17.01
N LEU A 52 -0.84 -4.65 15.86
CA LEU A 52 -1.31 -3.78 14.79
C LEU A 52 -2.68 -4.28 14.26
N ASP A 53 -3.65 -3.37 14.21
CA ASP A 53 -4.89 -3.58 13.47
C ASP A 53 -4.60 -3.47 11.97
N ILE A 54 -4.18 -4.59 11.39
CA ILE A 54 -3.78 -4.69 9.98
C ILE A 54 -4.90 -4.19 9.05
N PRO A 55 -6.18 -4.64 9.17
CA PRO A 55 -7.28 -4.13 8.35
C PRO A 55 -7.42 -2.60 8.40
N LYS A 56 -7.31 -2.00 9.59
CA LYS A 56 -7.41 -0.54 9.74
C LYS A 56 -6.24 0.18 9.08
N TYR A 57 -5.02 -0.32 9.27
CA TYR A 57 -3.81 0.23 8.63
C TYR A 57 -3.92 0.19 7.10
N ILE A 58 -4.36 -0.94 6.54
CA ILE A 58 -4.56 -1.10 5.10
C ILE A 58 -5.63 -0.13 4.60
N LYS A 59 -6.75 0.01 5.31
CA LYS A 59 -7.79 0.96 4.93
C LYS A 59 -7.28 2.41 4.93
N SER A 60 -6.47 2.79 5.92
CA SER A 60 -5.88 4.12 6.01
C SER A 60 -4.89 4.41 4.87
N THR A 61 -4.03 3.43 4.53
CA THR A 61 -3.11 3.54 3.39
C THR A 61 -3.85 3.57 2.04
N MET A 62 -4.92 2.80 1.88
CA MET A 62 -5.74 2.76 0.66
C MET A 62 -6.62 4.01 0.47
N MET A 63 -7.11 4.65 1.54
CA MET A 63 -8.01 5.81 1.48
C MET A 63 -7.35 7.06 0.85
N ILE A 64 -6.02 7.15 0.85
CA ILE A 64 -5.29 8.26 0.23
C ILE A 64 -5.53 8.31 -1.28
N HIS A 65 -5.61 7.14 -1.92
CA HIS A 65 -5.67 7.03 -3.37
C HIS A 65 -7.02 7.38 -3.97
N THR A 66 -8.11 7.02 -3.29
CA THR A 66 -9.48 7.27 -3.76
C THR A 66 -9.84 8.75 -3.88
N ARG A 67 -9.11 9.64 -3.17
CA ARG A 67 -9.31 11.09 -3.27
C ARG A 67 -8.61 11.72 -4.48
N VAL A 68 -7.63 11.04 -5.08
CA VAL A 68 -6.88 11.56 -6.24
C VAL A 68 -7.47 11.06 -7.56
N GLU A 69 -8.13 9.90 -7.57
CA GLU A 69 -8.99 9.39 -8.65
C GLU A 69 -9.83 8.23 -8.04
N GLU A 70 -11.07 7.99 -8.49
CA GLU A 70 -11.94 6.87 -8.05
C GLU A 70 -11.29 5.49 -8.31
N ILE A 71 -10.33 5.11 -7.48
CA ILE A 71 -9.58 3.86 -7.60
C ILE A 71 -9.94 3.00 -6.40
N SER A 72 -10.77 1.98 -6.63
CA SER A 72 -11.05 0.97 -5.63
C SER A 72 -9.83 0.05 -5.48
N LEU A 73 -9.12 0.13 -4.36
CA LEU A 73 -7.99 -0.74 -4.04
C LEU A 73 -8.50 -1.99 -3.31
N TYR A 74 -8.14 -3.19 -3.82
CA TYR A 74 -8.35 -4.44 -3.10
C TYR A 74 -7.00 -4.97 -2.62
N GLN A 75 -6.94 -5.35 -1.34
CA GLN A 75 -5.80 -6.07 -0.81
C GLN A 75 -5.74 -7.44 -1.47
N LEU A 76 -4.66 -7.74 -2.18
CA LEU A 76 -4.45 -9.07 -2.74
C LEU A 76 -3.16 -9.61 -2.17
N HIS A 77 -3.30 -10.62 -1.32
CA HIS A 77 -2.22 -11.47 -0.83
C HIS A 77 -1.30 -10.81 0.22
N MET A 78 -1.48 -11.25 1.47
CA MET A 78 -0.51 -11.06 2.54
C MET A 78 0.44 -12.26 2.55
N LYS A 79 1.75 -12.03 2.39
CA LYS A 79 2.76 -13.04 2.72
C LYS A 79 3.45 -12.62 4.01
N LYS A 80 3.42 -13.51 5.01
CA LYS A 80 4.38 -13.42 6.12
C LYS A 80 5.74 -13.76 5.53
N THR A 81 6.64 -12.79 5.51
CA THR A 81 8.06 -13.03 5.33
C THR A 81 8.66 -13.35 6.71
N SER A 82 9.94 -13.75 6.78
CA SER A 82 10.58 -14.08 8.07
C SER A 82 10.24 -13.02 9.14
N GLN A 83 9.77 -13.46 10.31
CA GLN A 83 9.23 -12.55 11.33
C GLN A 83 10.22 -11.41 11.64
N PRO A 84 9.77 -10.15 11.82
CA PRO A 84 8.39 -9.65 11.91
C PRO A 84 7.89 -8.92 10.64
N SER A 85 8.30 -9.34 9.44
CA SER A 85 7.97 -8.62 8.20
C SER A 85 6.71 -9.17 7.50
N ILE A 86 5.89 -8.26 6.97
CA ILE A 86 4.65 -8.54 6.23
C ILE A 86 4.74 -7.87 4.86
N LEU A 87 4.57 -8.65 3.80
CA LEU A 87 4.45 -8.17 2.43
C LEU A 87 2.98 -8.09 2.04
N ILE A 88 2.52 -6.91 1.63
CA ILE A 88 1.18 -6.68 1.09
C ILE A 88 1.30 -6.22 -0.36
N THR A 89 0.51 -6.82 -1.24
CA THR A 89 0.31 -6.33 -2.61
C THR A 89 -1.04 -5.65 -2.72
N ILE A 90 -1.05 -4.42 -3.22
CA ILE A 90 -2.27 -3.60 -3.37
C ILE A 90 -2.49 -3.31 -4.85
N CYS A 91 -3.59 -3.80 -5.41
CA CYS A 91 -3.94 -3.66 -6.83
C CYS A 91 -4.98 -2.56 -7.07
N ILE A 92 -4.82 -1.82 -8.16
CA ILE A 92 -5.69 -0.71 -8.60
C ILE A 92 -6.82 -1.22 -9.50
N LYS A 93 -8.06 -1.18 -8.99
CA LYS A 93 -9.26 -1.54 -9.75
C LYS A 93 -9.84 -0.34 -10.49
N GLN A 94 -10.49 -0.65 -11.62
CA GLN A 94 -11.35 0.24 -12.41
C GLN A 94 -12.59 0.66 -11.61
#